data_AF-A0AAF1C5Y7-F1
#
_entry.id   AF-A0AAF1C5Y7-F1
#
_cell.length_a   1.000
_cell.length_b   1.000
_cell.length_c   1.000
_cell.angle_alpha   90.00
_cell.angle_beta   90.00
_cell.angle_gamma   90.00
#
_symmetry.space_group_name_H-M   'P 1'
#
loop_
_entity.id
_entity.type
_entity.pdbx_description
1 polymer ?
#
loop_
_entity_poly.entity_id
_entity_poly.type
_entity_poly.pdbx_seq_one_letter_code
_entity_poly.pdbx_strand_id
1 'polypeptide(L)'
;MMSRIKILSWLTVIFFCWTLLGCSDTIESVQAFNSESKSPIPRVENISEVAPPKLIQELNKNFSQTKPEVKILSPQIDEIVNSQDVSVSLQVKGLDIFKDEELGMGPHLHFFLDDKPYQAIYSASEPIILEGLAPGTHTIRVFASRPWHESFKNPTAYAQTTFHVFTATEDNNPSQDEPLLTYSRPQGTYGAEPIMLDFYLTNAPLHVVAQENPADDIADWRIRVTINGESFLLDTWQPIYLTGFNKGQNWVKLEYIDENGNVIQNAFNSTVRAINYDPSLQDTLAKLVTDKISLDKVKAIALKDYQGLQEVKTQEKEEIIEEELSEEVEEVKEEKSEIVEEELTPEVIEEELVEDVTDIAEPSVNESKPENRKVEQDKDILPQEIEPTADLTEEQNEQENISEELETKENKQEDVNDSDNQ
;
A
#
# COMPACT_ATOMS: atom_id res chain seq x y z
N MET A 1 69.60 -11.52 54.50
CA MET A 1 68.42 -11.69 55.36
C MET A 1 67.61 -10.41 55.27
N MET A 2 66.45 -10.48 54.61
CA MET A 2 65.23 -9.64 54.79
C MET A 2 65.41 -8.10 54.82
N SER A 3 64.65 -7.27 54.10
CA SER A 3 63.30 -7.44 53.59
C SER A 3 62.87 -6.19 52.79
N ARG A 4 62.31 -6.44 51.60
CA ARG A 4 61.13 -5.79 50.99
C ARG A 4 61.32 -4.41 50.34
N ILE A 5 61.61 -4.53 49.05
CA ILE A 5 61.21 -3.67 47.92
C ILE A 5 59.89 -2.95 48.22
N LYS A 6 60.00 -1.63 48.35
CA LYS A 6 58.90 -0.68 48.19
C LYS A 6 58.75 -0.39 46.69
N ILE A 7 57.51 -0.16 46.26
CA ILE A 7 57.14 0.43 44.96
C ILE A 7 57.20 -0.56 43.78
N LEU A 8 56.27 -1.52 43.75
CA LEU A 8 55.77 -2.07 42.48
C LEU A 8 54.37 -2.68 42.72
N SER A 9 53.38 -1.84 43.00
CA SER A 9 51.98 -2.29 43.10
C SER A 9 51.02 -1.15 42.75
N TRP A 10 51.34 -0.41 41.69
CA TRP A 10 50.45 0.60 41.10
C TRP A 10 50.72 0.80 39.60
N LEU A 11 51.04 -0.29 38.90
CA LEU A 11 51.23 -0.30 37.44
C LEU A 11 50.71 -1.58 36.78
N THR A 12 49.81 -2.31 37.46
CA THR A 12 49.08 -3.46 36.90
C THR A 12 47.56 -3.29 36.90
N VAL A 13 47.06 -2.10 37.28
CA VAL A 13 45.63 -1.73 37.17
C VAL A 13 45.38 -0.65 36.11
N ILE A 14 46.44 -0.11 35.48
CA ILE A 14 46.33 0.89 34.39
C ILE A 14 46.67 0.29 33.00
N PHE A 15 46.82 -1.04 32.90
CA PHE A 15 46.98 -1.72 31.60
C PHE A 15 45.85 -2.70 31.28
N PHE A 16 44.77 -2.70 32.08
CA PHE A 16 43.55 -3.48 31.83
C PHE A 16 42.32 -2.57 31.74
N CYS A 17 42.50 -1.37 31.18
CA CYS A 17 41.43 -0.38 31.01
C CYS A 17 41.39 0.24 29.61
N TRP A 18 42.15 -0.27 28.63
CA TRP A 18 42.24 0.29 27.26
C TRP A 18 41.99 -0.71 26.12
N THR A 19 41.18 -1.75 26.36
CA THR A 19 40.68 -2.63 25.28
C THR A 19 39.21 -2.97 25.46
N LEU A 20 38.34 -1.97 25.63
CA LEU A 20 36.88 -2.11 25.49
C LEU A 20 36.25 -0.82 24.93
N LEU A 21 36.81 -0.33 23.83
CA LEU A 21 36.13 0.65 22.96
C LEU A 21 36.27 0.12 21.54
N GLY A 22 35.22 -0.52 21.03
CA GLY A 22 35.22 -1.03 19.67
C GLY A 22 34.28 -2.18 19.37
N CYS A 23 33.08 -2.20 19.95
CA CYS A 23 31.94 -2.84 19.30
C CYS A 23 30.79 -1.83 19.39
N SER A 24 30.73 -0.91 18.43
CA SER A 24 29.43 -0.39 18.05
C SER A 24 28.79 -1.51 17.25
N ASP A 25 27.94 -2.31 17.88
CA ASP A 25 26.97 -3.11 17.15
C ASP A 25 25.91 -2.14 16.63
N THR A 26 26.32 -1.35 15.64
CA THR A 26 25.38 -0.83 14.67
C THR A 26 24.86 -2.06 13.94
N ILE A 27 23.58 -2.38 14.15
CA ILE A 27 22.83 -3.29 13.29
C ILE A 27 22.84 -2.65 11.90
N GLU A 28 23.88 -2.97 11.16
CA GLU A 28 24.18 -2.52 9.81
C GLU A 28 23.70 -3.63 8.87
N SER A 29 22.39 -3.89 8.83
CA SER A 29 21.87 -4.99 7.99
C SER A 29 20.50 -4.72 7.34
N VAL A 30 20.06 -3.47 7.26
CA VAL A 30 18.89 -3.11 6.42
C VAL A 30 19.30 -2.37 5.13
N GLN A 31 20.59 -2.07 4.95
CA GLN A 31 21.07 -1.28 3.80
C GLN A 31 21.71 -2.11 2.66
N ALA A 32 21.66 -3.44 2.73
CA ALA A 32 22.13 -4.33 1.67
C ALA A 32 20.97 -4.98 0.89
N PHE A 33 20.03 -4.17 0.38
CA PHE A 33 19.03 -4.64 -0.58
C PHE A 33 19.03 -3.73 -1.81
N ASN A 34 20.16 -3.70 -2.49
CA ASN A 34 20.21 -3.32 -3.90
C ASN A 34 21.35 -4.09 -4.56
N SER A 35 21.01 -4.77 -5.67
CA SER A 35 21.89 -5.51 -6.58
C SER A 35 22.19 -6.97 -6.22
N GLU A 36 21.16 -7.82 -6.25
CA GLU A 36 21.25 -9.15 -6.90
C GLU A 36 19.82 -9.63 -7.19
N SER A 37 19.47 -9.74 -8.47
CA SER A 37 18.11 -10.07 -8.92
C SER A 37 17.76 -11.51 -8.54
N LYS A 38 16.91 -11.69 -7.51
CA LYS A 38 16.20 -12.96 -7.28
C LYS A 38 15.39 -13.34 -8.53
N SER A 39 15.17 -14.65 -8.71
CA SER A 39 14.37 -15.17 -9.83
C SER A 39 12.93 -14.63 -9.74
N PRO A 40 12.29 -14.28 -10.87
CA PRO A 40 10.91 -13.80 -10.87
C PRO A 40 9.98 -14.79 -10.16
N ILE A 41 8.90 -14.29 -9.55
CA ILE A 41 7.80 -15.12 -9.03
C ILE A 41 7.48 -16.23 -10.05
N PRO A 42 7.26 -17.50 -9.62
CA PRO A 42 6.84 -18.56 -10.53
C PRO A 42 5.67 -18.07 -11.38
N ARG A 43 5.74 -18.21 -12.71
CA ARG A 43 4.69 -17.71 -13.62
C ARG A 43 3.34 -18.32 -13.23
N VAL A 44 2.52 -17.52 -12.57
CA VAL A 44 1.07 -17.71 -12.47
C VAL A 44 0.46 -17.36 -13.84
N GLU A 45 -0.71 -17.91 -14.15
CA GLU A 45 -1.25 -17.91 -15.52
C GLU A 45 -1.47 -16.50 -16.06
N ASN A 46 -2.04 -15.61 -15.25
CA ASN A 46 -2.41 -14.27 -15.70
C ASN A 46 -1.60 -13.16 -15.02
N ILE A 47 -1.13 -13.36 -13.79
CA ILE A 47 -0.33 -12.36 -13.09
C ILE A 47 1.16 -12.54 -13.36
N SER A 48 1.86 -11.45 -13.69
CA SER A 48 3.30 -11.45 -13.90
C SER A 48 3.98 -10.29 -13.18
N GLU A 49 5.08 -10.62 -12.49
CA GLU A 49 6.01 -9.64 -11.95
C GLU A 49 6.83 -8.99 -13.06
N VAL A 50 6.96 -7.67 -12.99
CA VAL A 50 7.78 -6.88 -13.91
C VAL A 50 8.69 -5.92 -13.13
N ALA A 51 9.67 -5.34 -13.81
CA ALA A 51 10.53 -4.34 -13.21
C ALA A 51 9.74 -3.07 -12.82
N PRO A 52 10.17 -2.34 -11.78
CA PRO A 52 9.60 -1.04 -11.45
C PRO A 52 9.60 -0.07 -12.65
N PRO A 53 8.59 0.78 -12.82
CA PRO A 53 8.57 1.81 -13.88
C PRO A 53 9.81 2.71 -13.88
N LYS A 54 10.29 3.12 -15.06
CA LYS A 54 11.55 3.85 -15.21
C LYS A 54 11.56 5.18 -14.47
N LEU A 55 10.52 5.99 -14.63
CA LEU A 55 10.42 7.26 -13.89
C LEU A 55 10.40 7.06 -12.38
N ILE A 56 9.77 5.98 -11.89
CA ILE A 56 9.79 5.64 -10.47
C ILE A 56 11.22 5.32 -10.01
N GLN A 57 11.96 4.51 -10.77
CA GLN A 57 13.36 4.19 -10.46
C GLN A 57 14.23 5.47 -10.40
N GLU A 58 14.05 6.39 -11.35
CA GLU A 58 14.77 7.67 -11.35
C GLU A 58 14.39 8.56 -10.16
N LEU A 59 13.10 8.67 -9.83
CA LEU A 59 12.65 9.44 -8.68
C LEU A 59 13.13 8.84 -7.35
N ASN A 60 13.21 7.51 -7.26
CA ASN A 60 13.66 6.81 -6.06
C ASN A 60 15.09 7.16 -5.66
N LYS A 61 15.92 7.58 -6.61
CA LYS A 61 17.29 8.04 -6.33
C LYS A 61 17.33 9.20 -5.33
N ASN A 62 16.31 10.08 -5.32
CA ASN A 62 16.21 11.19 -4.37
C ASN A 62 16.06 10.73 -2.91
N PHE A 63 15.62 9.48 -2.69
CA PHE A 63 15.36 8.92 -1.36
C PHE A 63 16.41 7.90 -0.91
N SER A 64 17.51 7.74 -1.65
CA SER A 64 18.52 6.68 -1.40
C SER A 64 19.18 6.75 -0.03
N GLN A 65 19.26 7.95 0.55
CA GLN A 65 19.85 8.19 1.87
C GLN A 65 18.80 8.55 2.93
N THR A 66 17.53 8.53 2.57
CA THR A 66 16.42 8.90 3.44
C THR A 66 16.11 7.75 4.39
N LYS A 67 16.19 8.01 5.70
CA LYS A 67 15.81 7.06 6.76
C LYS A 67 14.78 7.75 7.65
N PRO A 68 13.48 7.67 7.32
CA PRO A 68 12.47 8.32 8.13
C PRO A 68 12.35 7.68 9.51
N GLU A 69 11.96 8.51 10.48
CA GLU A 69 11.48 8.08 11.79
C GLU A 69 10.02 8.51 11.94
N VAL A 70 9.15 7.57 12.31
CA VAL A 70 7.74 7.83 12.59
C VAL A 70 7.45 7.50 14.05
N LYS A 71 6.71 8.37 14.73
CA LYS A 71 6.21 8.12 16.10
C LYS A 71 4.75 8.53 16.21
N ILE A 72 4.00 7.75 16.98
CA ILE A 72 2.66 8.11 17.45
C ILE A 72 2.85 8.72 18.85
N LEU A 73 2.50 9.99 19.00
CA LEU A 73 2.61 10.75 20.25
C LEU A 73 1.32 10.69 21.07
N SER A 74 0.18 10.46 20.42
CA SER A 74 -1.10 10.14 21.06
C SER A 74 -1.95 9.35 20.07
N PRO A 75 -2.81 8.42 20.52
CA PRO A 75 -2.90 7.92 21.90
C PRO A 75 -1.66 7.13 22.31
N GLN A 76 -1.44 7.01 23.62
CA GLN A 76 -0.41 6.14 24.20
C GLN A 76 -0.83 4.68 24.14
N ILE A 77 0.15 3.79 24.31
CA ILE A 77 -0.08 2.34 24.43
C ILE A 77 -1.05 2.07 25.59
N ASP A 78 -2.08 1.27 25.32
CA ASP A 78 -3.16 0.86 26.21
C ASP A 78 -3.92 2.02 26.87
N GLU A 79 -3.88 3.22 26.26
CA GLU A 79 -4.62 4.38 26.76
C GLU A 79 -6.13 4.14 26.68
N ILE A 80 -6.85 4.40 27.78
CA ILE A 80 -8.32 4.41 27.80
C ILE A 80 -8.82 5.83 27.52
N VAL A 81 -9.44 6.02 26.36
CA VAL A 81 -10.04 7.28 25.93
C VAL A 81 -11.53 7.27 26.24
N ASN A 82 -11.99 8.20 27.07
CA ASN A 82 -13.41 8.34 27.46
C ASN A 82 -14.20 9.21 26.47
N SER A 83 -13.99 8.98 25.17
CA SER A 83 -14.62 9.72 24.06
C SER A 83 -14.60 8.84 22.82
N GLN A 84 -15.64 8.93 21.99
CA GLN A 84 -15.65 8.30 20.66
C GLN A 84 -14.82 9.07 19.64
N ASP A 85 -14.56 10.35 19.90
CA ASP A 85 -13.68 11.18 19.08
C ASP A 85 -12.29 11.16 19.70
N VAL A 86 -11.32 10.62 18.96
CA VAL A 86 -9.95 10.39 19.43
C VAL A 86 -8.96 11.22 18.64
N SER A 87 -8.12 11.98 19.35
CA SER A 87 -7.09 12.82 18.75
C SER A 87 -5.76 12.06 18.63
N VAL A 88 -5.26 11.98 17.40
CA VAL A 88 -4.02 11.30 17.06
C VAL A 88 -2.96 12.31 16.68
N SER A 89 -1.85 12.32 17.41
CA SER A 89 -0.70 13.17 17.14
C SER A 89 0.46 12.34 16.64
N LEU A 90 1.04 12.75 15.51
CA LEU A 90 2.16 12.04 14.87
C LEU A 90 3.40 12.91 14.86
N GLN A 91 4.58 12.27 14.85
CA GLN A 91 5.85 12.94 14.59
C GLN A 91 6.59 12.20 13.49
N VAL A 92 7.13 12.98 12.54
CA VAL A 92 7.97 12.47 11.46
C VAL A 92 9.31 13.20 11.49
N LYS A 93 10.41 12.46 11.36
CA LYS A 93 11.76 13.01 11.18
C LYS A 93 12.43 12.34 9.99
N GLY A 94 13.42 13.01 9.41
CA GLY A 94 14.21 12.46 8.31
C GLY A 94 13.46 12.33 6.99
N LEU A 95 12.23 12.82 6.91
CA LEU A 95 11.43 12.92 5.68
C LEU A 95 10.54 14.15 5.75
N ASP A 96 10.65 15.02 4.76
CA ASP A 96 9.72 16.13 4.57
C ASP A 96 8.46 15.59 3.90
N ILE A 97 7.37 15.49 4.67
CA ILE A 97 6.05 15.13 4.14
C ILE A 97 5.34 16.38 3.62
N PHE A 98 4.76 16.29 2.44
CA PHE A 98 4.00 17.35 1.78
C PHE A 98 3.24 16.76 0.58
N LYS A 99 2.23 17.50 0.10
CA LYS A 99 1.50 17.16 -1.13
C LYS A 99 1.74 18.23 -2.17
N ASP A 100 2.27 17.85 -3.32
CA ASP A 100 2.32 18.76 -4.47
C ASP A 100 0.89 19.11 -4.91
N GLU A 101 0.61 20.40 -5.11
CA GLU A 101 -0.75 20.89 -5.40
C GLU A 101 -1.23 20.49 -6.79
N GLU A 102 -0.35 20.47 -7.78
CA GLU A 102 -0.72 20.16 -9.17
C GLU A 102 -0.85 18.66 -9.40
N LEU A 103 0.13 17.90 -8.90
CA LEU A 103 0.26 16.47 -9.13
C LEU A 103 -0.48 15.65 -8.06
N GLY A 104 -0.86 16.25 -6.94
CA GLY A 104 -1.65 15.62 -5.89
C GLY A 104 -0.92 14.48 -5.17
N MET A 105 0.41 14.43 -5.27
CA MET A 105 1.26 13.39 -4.70
C MET A 105 2.46 14.02 -4.00
N GLY A 106 3.08 13.27 -3.10
CA GLY A 106 4.28 13.69 -2.38
C GLY A 106 4.60 12.71 -1.25
N PRO A 107 5.73 12.85 -0.55
CA PRO A 107 6.06 11.95 0.55
C PRO A 107 5.04 12.12 1.67
N HIS A 108 4.59 11.01 2.25
CA HIS A 108 3.47 11.00 3.19
C HIS A 108 3.53 9.80 4.12
N LEU A 109 2.61 9.73 5.08
CA LEU A 109 2.41 8.54 5.89
C LEU A 109 1.21 7.75 5.39
N HIS A 110 1.31 6.43 5.34
CA HIS A 110 0.14 5.57 5.32
C HIS A 110 -0.33 5.37 6.76
N PHE A 111 -1.54 5.84 7.06
CA PHE A 111 -2.18 5.74 8.36
C PHE A 111 -3.31 4.70 8.31
N PHE A 112 -3.23 3.67 9.14
CA PHE A 112 -4.23 2.62 9.26
C PHE A 112 -4.88 2.71 10.64
N LEU A 113 -6.21 2.64 10.66
CA LEU A 113 -6.99 2.39 11.86
C LEU A 113 -7.65 1.01 11.71
N ASP A 114 -7.30 0.09 12.59
CA ASP A 114 -7.77 -1.31 12.55
C ASP A 114 -7.45 -1.94 11.18
N ASP A 115 -8.34 -2.78 10.63
CA ASP A 115 -8.22 -3.32 9.26
C ASP A 115 -8.79 -2.38 8.18
N LYS A 116 -8.91 -1.07 8.43
CA LYS A 116 -9.40 -0.15 7.38
C LYS A 116 -8.31 0.11 6.32
N PRO A 117 -8.70 0.40 5.07
CA PRO A 117 -7.81 0.95 4.05
C PRO A 117 -7.04 2.17 4.58
N TYR A 118 -5.80 2.38 4.13
CA TYR A 118 -5.00 3.47 4.66
C TYR A 118 -5.52 4.84 4.21
N GLN A 119 -5.29 5.82 5.07
CA GLN A 119 -5.39 7.24 4.76
C GLN A 119 -3.98 7.80 4.50
N ALA A 120 -3.84 8.63 3.46
CA ALA A 120 -2.57 9.28 3.16
C ALA A 120 -2.46 10.60 3.94
N ILE A 121 -1.51 10.68 4.87
CA ILE A 121 -1.28 11.85 5.71
C ILE A 121 -0.07 12.63 5.21
N TYR A 122 -0.33 13.82 4.66
CA TYR A 122 0.67 14.70 4.05
C TYR A 122 1.20 15.79 4.99
N SER A 123 0.61 15.93 6.18
CA SER A 123 1.09 16.82 7.24
C SER A 123 0.85 16.19 8.61
N ALA A 124 1.83 16.34 9.49
CA ALA A 124 1.75 15.95 10.90
C ALA A 124 1.80 17.19 11.83
N SER A 125 1.52 18.39 11.29
CA SER A 125 1.53 19.63 12.07
C SER A 125 0.33 19.76 13.00
N GLU A 126 -0.81 19.21 12.59
CA GLU A 126 -2.06 19.22 13.34
C GLU A 126 -2.48 17.79 13.70
N PRO A 127 -3.16 17.57 14.83
CA PRO A 127 -3.70 16.27 15.17
C PRO A 127 -4.76 15.80 14.17
N ILE A 128 -4.78 14.49 13.92
CA ILE A 128 -5.84 13.81 13.16
C ILE A 128 -6.96 13.47 14.14
N ILE A 129 -8.21 13.81 13.81
CA ILE A 129 -9.36 13.45 14.63
C ILE A 129 -10.03 12.22 14.02
N LEU A 130 -10.06 11.12 14.78
CA LEU A 130 -10.83 9.93 14.48
C LEU A 130 -12.20 10.08 15.11
N GLU A 131 -13.22 10.31 14.28
CA GLU A 131 -14.59 10.58 14.76
C GLU A 131 -15.40 9.29 14.91
N GLY A 132 -16.25 9.25 15.95
CA GLY A 132 -17.28 8.22 16.08
C GLY A 132 -16.75 6.79 16.19
N LEU A 133 -15.63 6.58 16.88
CA LEU A 133 -15.12 5.24 17.15
C LEU A 133 -16.10 4.44 18.02
N ALA A 134 -16.22 3.14 17.72
CA ALA A 134 -17.00 2.23 18.55
C ALA A 134 -16.30 2.04 19.91
N PRO A 135 -17.03 1.76 21.00
CA PRO A 135 -16.41 1.27 22.23
C PRO A 135 -15.61 -0.02 21.96
N GLY A 136 -14.40 -0.11 22.51
CA GLY A 136 -13.53 -1.28 22.35
C GLY A 136 -12.07 -0.93 22.06
N THR A 137 -11.29 -1.96 21.76
CA THR A 137 -9.88 -1.86 21.38
C THR A 137 -9.74 -1.45 19.92
N HIS A 138 -8.81 -0.52 19.68
CA HIS A 138 -8.42 -0.04 18.36
C HIS A 138 -6.91 -0.05 18.23
N THR A 139 -6.42 -0.32 17.02
CA THR A 139 -5.00 -0.26 16.72
C THR A 139 -4.71 0.69 15.58
N ILE A 140 -3.76 1.60 15.81
CA ILE A 140 -3.22 2.49 14.80
C ILE A 140 -1.87 1.93 14.33
N ARG A 141 -1.70 1.85 13.01
CA ARG A 141 -0.43 1.51 12.37
C ARG A 141 -0.08 2.63 11.40
N VAL A 142 1.17 3.07 11.40
CA VAL A 142 1.62 4.17 10.56
C VAL A 142 2.99 3.87 10.01
N PHE A 143 3.21 4.08 8.71
CA PHE A 143 4.56 4.10 8.16
C PHE A 143 4.77 5.18 7.11
N ALA A 144 6.02 5.61 6.96
CA ALA A 144 6.42 6.57 5.96
C ALA A 144 6.44 5.92 4.56
N SER A 145 5.99 6.69 3.58
CA SER A 145 5.87 6.29 2.17
C SER A 145 6.44 7.35 1.25
N ARG A 146 7.03 6.88 0.15
CA ARG A 146 7.46 7.69 -0.99
C ARG A 146 6.24 8.22 -1.76
N PRO A 147 6.44 9.20 -2.67
CA PRO A 147 5.34 9.84 -3.38
C PRO A 147 4.39 8.88 -4.11
N TRP A 148 4.90 7.78 -4.68
CA TRP A 148 4.12 6.75 -5.37
C TRP A 148 3.59 5.62 -4.45
N HIS A 149 3.49 5.88 -3.14
CA HIS A 149 2.97 4.96 -2.12
C HIS A 149 3.86 3.74 -1.79
N GLU A 150 5.13 3.77 -2.17
CA GLU A 150 6.10 2.75 -1.77
C GLU A 150 6.60 3.03 -0.35
N SER A 151 6.42 2.09 0.57
CA SER A 151 6.84 2.23 1.96
C SER A 151 8.36 2.18 2.13
N PHE A 152 8.87 2.94 3.10
CA PHE A 152 10.27 2.86 3.53
C PHE A 152 10.47 1.65 4.45
N LYS A 153 11.29 0.67 4.04
CA LYS A 153 11.50 -0.62 4.73
C LYS A 153 12.55 -0.59 5.85
N ASN A 154 12.56 0.45 6.69
CA ASN A 154 13.48 0.54 7.83
C ASN A 154 12.71 0.51 9.16
N PRO A 155 13.26 -0.08 10.23
CA PRO A 155 12.53 -0.25 11.50
C PRO A 155 11.93 1.04 12.07
N THR A 156 12.64 2.17 11.94
CA THR A 156 12.19 3.47 12.45
C THR A 156 11.11 4.13 11.59
N ALA A 157 10.87 3.68 10.36
CA ALA A 157 9.86 4.27 9.48
C ALA A 157 8.43 3.85 9.84
N TYR A 158 8.25 3.00 10.84
CA TYR A 158 6.97 2.45 11.28
C TYR A 158 6.71 2.76 12.75
N ALA A 159 5.43 2.98 13.08
CA ALA A 159 4.93 3.05 14.45
C ALA A 159 3.58 2.34 14.56
N GLN A 160 3.33 1.75 15.72
CA GLN A 160 2.05 1.15 16.08
C GLN A 160 1.69 1.53 17.52
N THR A 161 0.39 1.71 17.78
CA THR A 161 -0.14 1.79 19.14
C THR A 161 -1.52 1.15 19.18
N THR A 162 -1.84 0.55 20.32
CA THR A 162 -3.17 0.01 20.63
C THR A 162 -3.74 0.82 21.78
N PHE A 163 -5.01 1.19 21.69
CA PHE A 163 -5.72 2.01 22.68
C PHE A 163 -7.18 1.55 22.78
N HIS A 164 -7.89 2.03 23.79
CA HIS A 164 -9.25 1.58 24.08
C HIS A 164 -10.22 2.75 24.19
N VAL A 165 -11.32 2.69 23.45
CA VAL A 165 -12.43 3.63 23.58
C VAL A 165 -13.39 3.08 24.63
N PHE A 166 -13.47 3.77 25.77
CA PHE A 166 -14.19 3.39 27.00
C PHE A 166 -13.71 2.11 27.72
N THR A 167 -13.50 0.99 27.01
CA THR A 167 -13.06 -0.28 27.60
C THR A 167 -12.39 -1.17 26.54
N ALA A 168 -11.55 -2.11 26.99
CA ALA A 168 -10.84 -3.02 26.10
C ALA A 168 -11.72 -4.17 25.60
N THR A 169 -11.46 -4.61 24.37
CA THR A 169 -12.04 -5.80 23.71
C THR A 169 -10.93 -6.63 23.04
N GLU A 170 -11.28 -7.82 22.56
CA GLU A 170 -10.35 -8.72 21.85
C GLU A 170 -10.11 -8.30 20.38
N ASP A 171 -11.10 -7.70 19.74
CA ASP A 171 -10.98 -7.24 18.35
C ASP A 171 -9.88 -6.18 18.17
N ASN A 172 -9.25 -6.18 16.98
CA ASN A 172 -8.22 -5.21 16.58
C ASN A 172 -7.02 -5.12 17.54
N ASN A 173 -6.75 -6.16 18.31
CA ASN A 173 -5.67 -6.21 19.29
C ASN A 173 -4.55 -7.16 18.82
N PRO A 174 -3.55 -6.69 18.04
CA PRO A 174 -2.45 -7.54 17.62
C PRO A 174 -1.55 -7.90 18.81
N SER A 175 -1.11 -9.15 18.86
CA SER A 175 -0.03 -9.56 19.77
C SER A 175 1.27 -8.85 19.39
N GLN A 176 1.93 -8.24 20.37
CA GLN A 176 3.17 -7.46 20.16
C GLN A 176 4.41 -8.33 19.97
N ASP A 177 4.34 -9.60 20.32
CA ASP A 177 5.46 -10.54 20.21
C ASP A 177 5.32 -11.49 19.00
N GLU A 178 4.18 -11.42 18.30
CA GLU A 178 3.91 -12.25 17.13
C GLU A 178 4.11 -11.48 15.82
N PRO A 179 4.48 -12.18 14.73
CA PRO A 179 4.57 -11.56 13.42
C PRO A 179 3.25 -10.94 12.98
N LEU A 180 3.37 -9.76 12.36
CA LEU A 180 2.23 -8.96 11.94
C LEU A 180 2.40 -8.49 10.50
N LEU A 181 1.37 -8.70 9.70
CA LEU A 181 1.22 -8.18 8.34
C LEU A 181 0.35 -6.92 8.35
N THR A 182 0.83 -5.89 7.68
CA THR A 182 0.03 -4.73 7.30
C THR A 182 -0.12 -4.71 5.78
N TYR A 183 -1.33 -5.01 5.29
CA TYR A 183 -1.68 -4.84 3.88
C TYR A 183 -1.60 -3.35 3.53
N SER A 184 -0.65 -2.93 2.71
CA SER A 184 -0.54 -1.53 2.27
C SER A 184 -1.35 -1.33 1.00
N ARG A 185 -1.00 -2.02 -0.08
CA ARG A 185 -1.59 -1.80 -1.41
C ARG A 185 -1.43 -3.06 -2.28
N PRO A 186 -2.28 -3.25 -3.30
CA PRO A 186 -3.10 -2.24 -3.96
C PRO A 186 -4.41 -1.87 -3.23
N GLN A 187 -4.87 -0.62 -3.38
CA GLN A 187 -6.20 -0.17 -2.94
C GLN A 187 -6.80 0.85 -3.92
N GLY A 188 -8.13 0.97 -3.98
CA GLY A 188 -8.81 1.98 -4.79
C GLY A 188 -8.81 1.66 -6.29
N THR A 189 -8.65 2.69 -7.13
CA THR A 189 -8.67 2.57 -8.59
C THR A 189 -7.30 2.85 -9.19
N TYR A 190 -6.88 2.04 -10.16
CA TYR A 190 -5.62 2.18 -10.89
C TYR A 190 -5.87 2.49 -12.37
N GLY A 191 -5.19 3.50 -12.89
CA GLY A 191 -5.29 3.89 -14.30
C GLY A 191 -4.29 3.21 -15.24
N ALA A 192 -3.27 2.57 -14.68
CA ALA A 192 -2.22 1.92 -15.46
C ALA A 192 -1.63 0.72 -14.73
N GLU A 193 -1.01 -0.14 -15.52
CA GLU A 193 -0.11 -1.19 -15.07
C GLU A 193 1.35 -0.81 -15.38
N PRO A 194 2.33 -1.34 -14.63
CA PRO A 194 2.15 -2.26 -13.51
C PRO A 194 1.57 -1.63 -12.24
N ILE A 195 0.77 -2.42 -11.52
CA ILE A 195 0.25 -2.07 -10.20
C ILE A 195 1.21 -2.63 -9.15
N MET A 196 1.78 -1.75 -8.33
CA MET A 196 2.63 -2.21 -7.23
C MET A 196 1.82 -2.94 -6.15
N LEU A 197 2.40 -4.01 -5.61
CA LEU A 197 1.95 -4.64 -4.38
C LEU A 197 2.97 -4.28 -3.30
N ASP A 198 2.48 -3.78 -2.18
CA ASP A 198 3.33 -3.43 -1.05
C ASP A 198 2.66 -3.82 0.27
N PHE A 199 3.48 -4.17 1.26
CA PHE A 199 3.04 -4.61 2.59
C PHE A 199 4.13 -4.35 3.63
N TYR A 200 3.75 -4.14 4.88
CA TYR A 200 4.68 -3.95 5.98
C TYR A 200 4.69 -5.16 6.90
N LEU A 201 5.87 -5.62 7.32
CA LEU A 201 6.03 -6.68 8.29
C LEU A 201 6.62 -6.10 9.58
N THR A 202 6.04 -6.45 10.71
CA THR A 202 6.63 -6.19 12.03
C THR A 202 6.70 -7.48 12.82
N ASN A 203 7.67 -7.58 13.73
CA ASN A 203 7.96 -8.78 14.52
C ASN A 203 8.15 -10.05 13.67
N ALA A 204 8.61 -9.90 12.42
CA ALA A 204 8.94 -11.00 11.54
C ALA A 204 10.43 -11.33 11.72
N PRO A 205 10.81 -12.59 12.02
CA PRO A 205 12.21 -12.97 12.11
C PRO A 205 12.91 -12.74 10.76
N LEU A 206 14.18 -12.30 10.79
CA LEU A 206 14.94 -12.11 9.56
C LEU A 206 15.16 -13.47 8.88
N HIS A 207 14.84 -13.56 7.59
CA HIS A 207 14.99 -14.78 6.77
C HIS A 207 16.43 -15.33 6.78
N VAL A 208 17.43 -14.46 6.98
CA VAL A 208 18.85 -14.86 7.12
C VAL A 208 19.10 -15.60 8.44
N VAL A 209 18.54 -15.12 9.55
CA VAL A 209 18.65 -15.80 10.85
C VAL A 209 17.87 -17.12 10.82
N ALA A 210 16.75 -17.16 10.08
CA ALA A 210 15.97 -18.38 9.88
C ALA A 210 16.70 -19.49 9.11
N GLN A 211 17.69 -19.14 8.28
CA GLN A 211 18.40 -20.09 7.40
C GLN A 211 19.82 -20.42 7.85
N GLU A 212 20.38 -19.67 8.80
CA GLU A 212 21.76 -19.86 9.27
C GLU A 212 21.97 -21.16 10.04
N ASN A 213 20.92 -21.70 10.65
CA ASN A 213 20.99 -22.95 11.40
C ASN A 213 19.72 -23.79 11.18
N PRO A 214 19.76 -24.88 10.39
CA PRO A 214 18.61 -25.76 10.18
C PRO A 214 18.19 -26.55 11.44
N ALA A 215 18.85 -26.33 12.57
CA ALA A 215 18.45 -26.84 13.88
C ALA A 215 17.77 -25.77 14.78
N ASP A 216 17.66 -24.52 14.33
CA ASP A 216 16.90 -23.48 15.01
C ASP A 216 15.46 -23.46 14.46
N ASP A 217 14.46 -23.53 15.35
CA ASP A 217 13.02 -23.47 15.04
C ASP A 217 12.57 -22.05 14.63
N ILE A 218 13.33 -21.37 13.77
CA ILE A 218 12.98 -20.02 13.31
C ILE A 218 12.10 -20.17 12.07
N ALA A 219 10.81 -19.91 12.24
CA ALA A 219 9.82 -20.02 11.18
C ALA A 219 10.20 -19.19 9.93
N ASP A 220 10.38 -19.88 8.80
CA ASP A 220 10.52 -19.27 7.48
C ASP A 220 9.17 -18.67 7.05
N TRP A 221 8.98 -17.38 7.35
CA TRP A 221 7.76 -16.69 7.01
C TRP A 221 7.59 -16.53 5.50
N ARG A 222 6.34 -16.60 5.05
CA ARG A 222 5.98 -16.28 3.67
C ARG A 222 4.71 -15.47 3.62
N ILE A 223 4.61 -14.61 2.63
CA ILE A 223 3.37 -13.92 2.31
C ILE A 223 2.73 -14.64 1.13
N ARG A 224 1.57 -15.25 1.37
CA ARG A 224 0.72 -15.75 0.29
C ARG A 224 -0.07 -14.60 -0.28
N VAL A 225 0.18 -14.31 -1.55
CA VAL A 225 -0.60 -13.36 -2.33
C VAL A 225 -1.61 -14.15 -3.14
N THR A 226 -2.88 -13.76 -3.12
CA THR A 226 -3.90 -14.30 -4.04
C THR A 226 -4.60 -13.16 -4.77
N ILE A 227 -4.58 -13.20 -6.10
CA ILE A 227 -5.22 -12.20 -6.96
C ILE A 227 -6.20 -12.92 -7.87
N ASN A 228 -7.49 -12.61 -7.77
CA ASN A 228 -8.55 -13.23 -8.57
C ASN A 228 -8.54 -14.78 -8.58
N GLY A 229 -8.05 -15.40 -7.51
CA GLY A 229 -7.97 -16.86 -7.37
C GLY A 229 -6.60 -17.47 -7.71
N GLU A 230 -5.69 -16.70 -8.30
CA GLU A 230 -4.30 -17.11 -8.55
C GLU A 230 -3.42 -16.77 -7.36
N SER A 231 -2.70 -17.77 -6.83
CA SER A 231 -1.84 -17.60 -5.67
C SER A 231 -0.36 -17.77 -6.00
N PHE A 232 0.46 -16.95 -5.35
CA PHE A 232 1.92 -17.11 -5.33
C PHE A 232 2.47 -16.69 -3.96
N LEU A 233 3.74 -17.01 -3.70
CA LEU A 233 4.40 -16.74 -2.43
C LEU A 233 5.47 -15.66 -2.59
N LEU A 234 5.60 -14.82 -1.58
CA LEU A 234 6.70 -13.88 -1.39
C LEU A 234 7.45 -14.23 -0.12
N ASP A 235 8.77 -14.26 -0.21
CA ASP A 235 9.72 -14.57 0.87
C ASP A 235 10.64 -13.38 1.19
N THR A 236 10.37 -12.22 0.59
CA THR A 236 11.15 -10.99 0.77
C THR A 236 10.26 -9.82 1.11
N TRP A 237 10.70 -9.01 2.06
CA TRP A 237 9.97 -7.84 2.52
C TRP A 237 10.28 -6.62 1.63
N GLN A 238 9.79 -6.69 0.40
CA GLN A 238 9.99 -5.64 -0.61
C GLN A 238 8.71 -5.45 -1.45
N PRO A 239 8.50 -4.25 -2.01
CA PRO A 239 7.44 -4.04 -2.99
C PRO A 239 7.76 -4.80 -4.28
N ILE A 240 6.71 -5.23 -4.97
CA ILE A 240 6.80 -5.82 -6.32
C ILE A 240 5.84 -5.10 -7.27
N TYR A 241 6.08 -5.19 -8.58
CA TYR A 241 5.24 -4.58 -9.60
C TYR A 241 4.59 -5.66 -10.45
N LEU A 242 3.26 -5.65 -10.53
CA LEU A 242 2.47 -6.71 -11.14
C LEU A 242 1.69 -6.21 -12.37
N THR A 243 1.58 -7.05 -13.37
CA THR A 243 0.75 -6.88 -14.58
C THR A 243 -0.20 -8.06 -14.72
N GLY A 244 -1.26 -7.90 -15.52
CA GLY A 244 -2.24 -8.95 -15.80
C GLY A 244 -3.56 -8.82 -15.04
N PHE A 245 -3.87 -7.63 -14.49
CA PHE A 245 -5.14 -7.36 -13.83
C PHE A 245 -6.28 -7.28 -14.85
N ASN A 246 -7.44 -7.80 -14.46
CA ASN A 246 -8.65 -7.69 -15.27
C ASN A 246 -9.11 -6.23 -15.32
N LYS A 247 -9.57 -5.74 -16.47
CA LYS A 247 -10.25 -4.43 -16.51
C LYS A 247 -11.52 -4.51 -15.64
N GLY A 248 -11.75 -3.50 -14.82
CA GLY A 248 -12.83 -3.48 -13.82
C GLY A 248 -12.38 -4.00 -12.46
N GLN A 249 -13.29 -4.67 -11.74
CA GLN A 249 -13.04 -5.13 -10.37
C GLN A 249 -12.06 -6.32 -10.33
N ASN A 250 -11.14 -6.24 -9.38
CA ASN A 250 -10.22 -7.31 -8.98
C ASN A 250 -10.23 -7.41 -7.46
N TRP A 251 -9.89 -8.57 -6.91
CA TRP A 251 -9.63 -8.70 -5.48
C TRP A 251 -8.22 -9.24 -5.25
N VAL A 252 -7.61 -8.75 -4.18
CA VAL A 252 -6.27 -9.11 -3.74
C VAL A 252 -6.33 -9.50 -2.28
N LYS A 253 -5.79 -10.66 -1.94
CA LYS A 253 -5.65 -11.17 -0.58
C LYS A 253 -4.17 -11.32 -0.24
N LEU A 254 -3.79 -10.85 0.93
CA LEU A 254 -2.48 -11.14 1.53
C LEU A 254 -2.67 -11.92 2.81
N GLU A 255 -1.88 -12.97 2.97
CA GLU A 255 -1.87 -13.81 4.16
C GLU A 255 -0.42 -14.02 4.63
N TYR A 256 -0.17 -13.80 5.92
CA TYR A 256 1.06 -14.22 6.57
C TYR A 256 0.94 -15.71 6.90
N ILE A 257 1.78 -16.55 6.31
CA ILE A 257 1.72 -18.00 6.49
C ILE A 257 3.02 -18.58 7.09
N ASP A 258 2.87 -19.69 7.80
CA ASP A 258 3.96 -20.54 8.26
C ASP A 258 4.49 -21.44 7.13
N GLU A 259 5.50 -22.25 7.44
CA GLU A 259 6.14 -23.20 6.53
C GLU A 259 5.19 -24.28 5.99
N ASN A 260 4.15 -24.61 6.76
CA ASN A 260 3.12 -25.58 6.41
C ASN A 260 2.02 -24.97 5.53
N GLY A 261 2.05 -23.64 5.33
CA GLY A 261 1.05 -22.90 4.58
C GLY A 261 -0.20 -22.53 5.39
N ASN A 262 -0.16 -22.65 6.72
CA ASN A 262 -1.23 -22.18 7.59
C ASN A 262 -1.06 -20.68 7.85
N VAL A 263 -2.18 -19.95 7.97
CA VAL A 263 -2.13 -18.54 8.37
C VAL A 263 -1.69 -18.44 9.82
N ILE A 264 -0.65 -17.64 10.07
CA ILE A 264 -0.22 -17.31 11.44
C ILE A 264 -1.28 -16.40 12.04
N GLN A 265 -1.93 -16.85 13.10
CA GLN A 265 -2.96 -16.09 13.78
C GLN A 265 -2.35 -14.86 14.42
N ASN A 266 -2.86 -13.69 14.05
CA ASN A 266 -2.66 -12.39 14.70
C ASN A 266 -3.73 -11.45 14.12
N ALA A 267 -3.96 -10.29 14.73
CA ALA A 267 -4.84 -9.29 14.12
C ALA A 267 -4.28 -8.90 12.74
N PHE A 268 -5.11 -8.87 11.70
CA PHE A 268 -4.74 -8.40 10.35
C PHE A 268 -3.81 -9.29 9.50
N ASN A 269 -3.43 -10.49 9.96
CA ASN A 269 -2.56 -11.40 9.18
C ASN A 269 -3.23 -12.04 7.95
N SER A 270 -4.53 -11.82 7.74
CA SER A 270 -5.25 -12.22 6.53
C SER A 270 -6.20 -11.10 6.13
N THR A 271 -5.84 -10.36 5.08
CA THR A 271 -6.59 -9.19 4.62
C THR A 271 -6.93 -9.31 3.14
N VAL A 272 -8.19 -9.01 2.80
CA VAL A 272 -8.67 -8.93 1.41
C VAL A 272 -9.05 -7.48 1.09
N ARG A 273 -8.68 -7.01 -0.11
CA ARG A 273 -9.13 -5.74 -0.67
C ARG A 273 -9.67 -5.93 -2.08
N ALA A 274 -10.72 -5.18 -2.41
CA ALA A 274 -11.17 -4.99 -3.77
C ALA A 274 -10.49 -3.75 -4.36
N ILE A 275 -10.06 -3.85 -5.61
CA ILE A 275 -9.51 -2.75 -6.39
C ILE A 275 -10.20 -2.69 -7.75
N ASN A 276 -10.12 -1.54 -8.40
CA ASN A 276 -10.60 -1.37 -9.76
C ASN A 276 -9.42 -1.03 -10.68
N TYR A 277 -9.33 -1.69 -11.84
CA TYR A 277 -8.40 -1.32 -12.89
C TYR A 277 -9.16 -0.68 -14.05
N ASP A 278 -8.97 0.61 -14.25
CA ASP A 278 -9.62 1.39 -15.30
C ASP A 278 -8.58 2.11 -16.16
N PRO A 279 -8.16 1.53 -17.29
CA PRO A 279 -7.17 2.13 -18.19
C PRO A 279 -7.54 3.51 -18.76
N SER A 280 -8.80 3.95 -18.61
CA SER A 280 -9.22 5.28 -19.04
C SER A 280 -8.76 6.38 -18.07
N LEU A 281 -8.48 6.02 -16.81
CA LEU A 281 -7.97 6.96 -15.79
C LEU A 281 -6.54 7.40 -16.13
N GLN A 282 -6.32 8.71 -16.22
CA GLN A 282 -5.02 9.33 -16.53
C GLN A 282 -4.51 10.18 -15.37
N ASP A 283 -4.64 9.67 -14.14
CA ASP A 283 -4.12 10.34 -12.94
C ASP A 283 -2.58 10.40 -12.93
N THR A 284 -2.02 11.11 -11.95
CA THR A 284 -0.58 11.31 -11.84
C THR A 284 0.16 9.97 -11.72
N LEU A 285 -0.36 9.02 -10.94
CA LEU A 285 0.26 7.70 -10.79
C LEU A 285 0.26 6.93 -12.11
N ALA A 286 -0.86 6.92 -12.86
CA ALA A 286 -0.94 6.29 -14.16
C ALA A 286 0.05 6.90 -15.15
N LYS A 287 0.18 8.23 -15.17
CA LYS A 287 1.18 8.93 -16.01
C LYS A 287 2.61 8.59 -15.60
N LEU A 288 2.89 8.50 -14.31
CA LEU A 288 4.21 8.13 -13.78
C LEU A 288 4.59 6.69 -14.15
N VAL A 289 3.63 5.77 -14.07
CA VAL A 289 3.81 4.35 -14.39
C VAL A 289 3.98 4.12 -15.91
N THR A 290 3.35 4.95 -16.74
CA THR A 290 3.37 4.82 -18.21
C THR A 290 4.37 5.74 -18.92
N ASP A 291 5.28 6.39 -18.17
CA ASP A 291 6.25 7.35 -18.69
C ASP A 291 5.60 8.54 -19.46
N LYS A 292 4.35 8.90 -19.16
CA LYS A 292 3.58 9.99 -19.82
C LYS A 292 3.70 11.35 -19.10
N ILE A 293 4.71 11.52 -18.28
CA ILE A 293 5.02 12.78 -17.60
C ILE A 293 6.53 12.94 -17.53
N SER A 294 7.06 14.14 -17.75
CA SER A 294 8.51 14.35 -17.80
C SER A 294 9.15 14.19 -16.42
N LEU A 295 10.38 13.67 -16.37
CA LEU A 295 11.15 13.54 -15.13
C LEU A 295 11.30 14.88 -14.40
N ASP A 296 11.50 15.97 -15.15
CA ASP A 296 11.61 17.30 -14.56
C ASP A 296 10.34 17.69 -13.79
N LYS A 297 9.17 17.51 -14.42
CA LYS A 297 7.88 17.82 -13.80
C LYS A 297 7.65 16.96 -12.55
N VAL A 298 7.91 15.65 -12.61
CA VAL A 298 7.68 14.79 -11.44
C VAL A 298 8.70 14.97 -10.32
N LYS A 299 9.79 15.72 -10.47
CA LYS A 299 10.65 16.05 -9.32
C LYS A 299 9.90 16.86 -8.26
N ALA A 300 8.85 17.60 -8.62
CA ALA A 300 8.03 18.36 -7.69
C ALA A 300 7.37 17.49 -6.60
N ILE A 301 7.05 16.22 -6.89
CA ILE A 301 6.49 15.32 -5.87
C ILE A 301 7.56 14.74 -4.95
N ALA A 302 8.86 14.86 -5.28
CA ALA A 302 9.95 14.30 -4.49
C ALA A 302 10.75 15.36 -3.73
N LEU A 303 10.85 16.56 -4.28
CA LEU A 303 11.64 17.67 -3.74
C LEU A 303 10.70 18.81 -3.38
N LYS A 304 10.64 19.15 -2.10
CA LYS A 304 9.82 20.26 -1.62
C LYS A 304 10.27 21.58 -2.26
N ASP A 305 9.29 22.40 -2.64
CA ASP A 305 9.49 23.72 -3.24
C ASP A 305 10.26 23.72 -4.59
N TYR A 306 10.28 22.59 -5.30
CA TYR A 306 10.90 22.49 -6.63
C TYR A 306 10.18 23.37 -7.66
N GLN A 307 10.90 24.32 -8.26
CA GLN A 307 10.33 25.29 -9.20
C GLN A 307 10.37 24.85 -10.67
N GLY A 308 10.80 23.62 -10.96
CA GLY A 308 10.96 23.15 -12.34
C GLY A 308 12.07 23.85 -13.11
N LEU A 309 12.44 23.29 -14.25
CA LEU A 309 12.99 24.11 -15.32
C LEU A 309 11.79 24.83 -15.93
N GLN A 310 11.75 26.17 -15.86
CA GLN A 310 10.76 26.90 -16.64
C GLN A 310 10.93 26.46 -18.09
N GLU A 311 9.87 25.90 -18.68
CA GLU A 311 9.78 25.82 -20.14
C GLU A 311 9.93 27.26 -20.60
N VAL A 312 11.12 27.61 -21.08
CA VAL A 312 11.30 28.78 -21.92
C VAL A 312 10.37 28.48 -23.07
N LYS A 313 9.17 29.07 -23.02
CA LYS A 313 8.37 29.30 -24.21
C LYS A 313 9.31 30.06 -25.12
N THR A 314 10.01 29.32 -25.97
CA THR A 314 10.55 29.86 -27.18
C THR A 314 9.30 30.34 -27.87
N GLN A 315 8.99 31.62 -27.70
CA GLN A 315 8.12 32.31 -28.62
C GLN A 315 8.74 32.01 -29.96
N GLU A 316 8.06 31.15 -30.69
CA GLU A 316 8.20 30.93 -32.10
C GLU A 316 8.28 32.32 -32.73
N LYS A 317 9.51 32.77 -32.95
CA LYS A 317 9.83 33.90 -33.80
C LYS A 317 9.67 33.40 -35.24
N GLU A 318 8.45 33.02 -35.59
CA GLU A 318 8.05 32.78 -36.99
C GLU A 318 7.46 34.04 -37.64
N GLU A 319 7.19 35.12 -36.90
CA GLU A 319 7.01 36.44 -37.51
C GLU A 319 8.36 37.17 -37.53
N ILE A 320 8.92 37.34 -38.73
CA ILE A 320 9.75 38.48 -39.22
C ILE A 320 10.64 38.05 -40.41
N ILE A 321 10.91 36.76 -40.65
CA ILE A 321 11.75 36.37 -41.81
C ILE A 321 10.96 36.35 -43.14
N GLU A 322 9.63 36.24 -43.11
CA GLU A 322 8.83 36.22 -44.34
C GLU A 322 8.63 37.62 -44.97
N GLU A 323 8.82 38.70 -44.22
CA GLU A 323 8.66 40.08 -44.74
C GLU A 323 9.93 40.62 -45.41
N GLU A 324 11.13 40.18 -45.00
CA GLU A 324 12.40 40.61 -45.61
C GLU A 324 12.73 39.85 -46.91
N LEU A 325 12.12 38.68 -47.17
CA LEU A 325 12.34 37.95 -48.42
C LEU A 325 11.29 38.24 -49.50
N SER A 326 10.16 38.87 -49.14
CA SER A 326 9.12 39.27 -50.10
C SER A 326 9.40 40.63 -50.75
N GLU A 327 10.08 41.55 -50.06
CA GLU A 327 10.38 42.87 -50.63
C GLU A 327 11.51 42.85 -51.68
N GLU A 328 12.45 41.89 -51.62
CA GLU A 328 13.57 41.83 -52.59
C GLU A 328 13.19 41.15 -53.93
N VAL A 329 12.02 40.50 -54.01
CA VAL A 329 11.57 39.81 -55.24
C VAL A 329 10.67 40.70 -56.12
N GLU A 330 10.10 41.78 -55.58
CA GLU A 330 9.20 42.66 -56.33
C GLU A 330 9.90 43.66 -57.26
N GLU A 331 11.21 43.93 -57.10
CA GLU A 331 11.89 44.97 -57.90
C GLU A 331 12.53 44.49 -59.22
N VAL A 332 12.45 43.19 -59.58
CA VAL A 332 13.17 42.64 -60.76
C VAL A 332 12.27 42.18 -61.92
N LYS A 333 10.94 42.35 -61.86
CA LYS A 333 10.04 41.82 -62.92
C LYS A 333 9.36 42.81 -63.84
N GLU A 334 9.73 44.09 -63.83
CA GLU A 334 9.39 45.01 -64.91
C GLU A 334 10.52 45.12 -65.95
N GLU A 335 10.63 44.12 -66.83
CA GLU A 335 10.88 44.42 -68.25
C GLU A 335 10.66 43.19 -69.13
N LYS A 336 9.91 43.42 -70.22
CA LYS A 336 10.00 42.75 -71.53
C LYS A 336 8.91 41.71 -71.91
N SER A 337 7.80 42.30 -72.36
CA SER A 337 7.21 42.19 -73.72
C SER A 337 6.77 40.83 -74.32
N GLU A 338 5.48 40.86 -74.70
CA GLU A 338 4.88 40.49 -76.01
C GLU A 338 4.49 39.03 -76.37
N ILE A 339 3.16 38.86 -76.48
CA ILE A 339 2.35 38.34 -77.62
C ILE A 339 2.56 36.86 -78.05
N VAL A 340 1.52 36.03 -78.00
CA VAL A 340 0.58 35.66 -79.11
C VAL A 340 -0.56 34.79 -78.53
N GLU A 341 -1.76 35.09 -79.03
CA GLU A 341 -3.10 34.55 -78.83
C GLU A 341 -3.38 33.35 -79.75
N GLU A 342 -4.02 32.27 -79.27
CA GLU A 342 -4.87 31.38 -80.11
C GLU A 342 -5.89 30.56 -79.28
N GLU A 343 -7.10 31.11 -79.20
CA GLU A 343 -8.45 30.56 -79.46
C GLU A 343 -8.84 29.05 -79.27
N LEU A 344 -10.03 28.89 -78.64
CA LEU A 344 -11.18 27.98 -78.95
C LEU A 344 -11.65 26.90 -77.93
N THR A 345 -12.76 27.27 -77.26
CA THR A 345 -14.03 26.55 -76.94
C THR A 345 -14.07 25.16 -76.27
N PRO A 346 -14.92 24.98 -75.23
CA PRO A 346 -15.35 23.68 -74.73
C PRO A 346 -16.67 23.22 -75.36
N GLU A 347 -16.77 21.93 -75.74
CA GLU A 347 -17.98 21.28 -76.24
C GLU A 347 -18.63 20.42 -75.15
N VAL A 348 -19.96 20.55 -75.11
CA VAL A 348 -20.98 19.96 -74.23
C VAL A 348 -21.24 18.50 -74.60
N ILE A 349 -21.51 17.63 -73.62
CA ILE A 349 -22.42 16.48 -73.80
C ILE A 349 -23.29 16.32 -72.55
N GLU A 350 -24.60 16.48 -72.77
CA GLU A 350 -25.75 16.20 -71.90
C GLU A 350 -26.14 14.71 -71.87
N GLU A 351 -26.78 14.33 -70.76
CA GLU A 351 -27.93 13.42 -70.56
C GLU A 351 -28.06 12.10 -71.35
N GLU A 352 -28.44 10.99 -70.69
CA GLU A 352 -29.86 10.69 -70.39
C GLU A 352 -30.03 9.37 -69.60
N LEU A 353 -31.16 9.34 -68.89
CA LEU A 353 -31.82 8.34 -68.03
C LEU A 353 -32.12 6.97 -68.66
N VAL A 354 -32.38 5.95 -67.82
CA VAL A 354 -33.75 5.43 -67.50
C VAL A 354 -33.79 4.34 -66.41
N GLU A 355 -34.68 4.59 -65.44
CA GLU A 355 -35.68 3.76 -64.74
C GLU A 355 -35.62 2.22 -64.73
N ASP A 356 -35.90 1.58 -63.59
CA ASP A 356 -37.28 1.17 -63.20
C ASP A 356 -37.38 0.69 -61.73
N VAL A 357 -38.62 0.64 -61.26
CA VAL A 357 -39.20 0.77 -59.91
C VAL A 357 -39.65 -0.60 -59.37
N THR A 358 -39.79 -0.75 -58.03
CA THR A 358 -41.01 -1.27 -57.33
C THR A 358 -40.82 -1.46 -55.81
N ASP A 359 -41.32 -0.47 -55.05
CA ASP A 359 -42.54 -0.51 -54.21
C ASP A 359 -42.79 -1.52 -53.05
N ILE A 360 -43.08 -0.92 -51.88
CA ILE A 360 -44.23 -1.11 -50.94
C ILE A 360 -43.97 -1.55 -49.47
N ALA A 361 -44.34 -0.59 -48.59
CA ALA A 361 -45.09 -0.64 -47.31
C ALA A 361 -44.40 -0.75 -45.93
N GLU A 362 -44.52 0.36 -45.19
CA GLU A 362 -44.67 0.47 -43.73
C GLU A 362 -46.00 -0.13 -43.21
N PRO A 363 -46.23 -0.22 -41.87
CA PRO A 363 -46.93 0.91 -41.24
C PRO A 363 -46.56 1.25 -39.77
N SER A 364 -46.65 2.57 -39.50
CA SER A 364 -47.37 3.26 -38.41
C SER A 364 -47.00 3.09 -36.92
N VAL A 365 -46.67 4.25 -36.38
CA VAL A 365 -46.73 4.73 -34.98
C VAL A 365 -48.15 4.62 -34.38
N ASN A 366 -48.28 4.34 -33.07
CA ASN A 366 -49.23 5.06 -32.22
C ASN A 366 -48.87 5.04 -30.72
N GLU A 367 -49.11 6.18 -30.08
CA GLU A 367 -48.94 6.50 -28.66
C GLU A 367 -50.00 5.82 -27.76
N SER A 368 -49.69 5.56 -26.48
CA SER A 368 -50.57 5.86 -25.34
C SER A 368 -50.02 5.40 -23.97
N LYS A 369 -50.02 6.35 -23.02
CA LYS A 369 -50.14 6.24 -21.55
C LYS A 369 -51.38 7.15 -21.24
N PRO A 370 -52.26 6.95 -20.22
CA PRO A 370 -51.99 6.54 -18.84
C PRO A 370 -53.03 5.61 -18.15
N GLU A 371 -52.70 5.25 -16.90
CA GLU A 371 -53.54 5.38 -15.69
C GLU A 371 -53.80 4.13 -14.82
N ASN A 372 -53.54 4.31 -13.52
CA ASN A 372 -54.09 3.69 -12.31
C ASN A 372 -54.39 2.18 -12.25
N ARG A 373 -53.74 1.50 -11.29
CA ARG A 373 -54.46 0.68 -10.31
C ARG A 373 -53.75 0.63 -8.96
N LYS A 374 -54.43 1.15 -7.93
CA LYS A 374 -54.15 0.95 -6.51
C LYS A 374 -54.81 -0.36 -6.04
N VAL A 375 -54.08 -1.05 -5.18
CA VAL A 375 -54.48 -1.83 -3.98
C VAL A 375 -55.51 -2.94 -4.15
N GLU A 376 -55.10 -4.17 -3.85
CA GLU A 376 -55.88 -5.02 -2.94
C GLU A 376 -54.94 -5.77 -1.98
N GLN A 377 -55.31 -5.63 -0.71
CA GLN A 377 -54.73 -6.19 0.51
C GLN A 377 -55.16 -7.65 0.59
N ASP A 378 -54.24 -8.56 0.93
CA ASP A 378 -54.66 -9.82 1.56
C ASP A 378 -53.96 -9.92 2.92
N LYS A 379 -54.80 -10.01 3.95
CA LYS A 379 -54.46 -10.23 5.36
C LYS A 379 -54.77 -11.69 5.67
N ASP A 380 -54.11 -12.20 6.71
CA ASP A 380 -54.36 -13.46 7.41
C ASP A 380 -53.34 -14.56 7.11
N ILE A 381 -52.20 -14.53 7.82
CA ILE A 381 -51.73 -15.69 8.60
C ILE A 381 -51.16 -15.15 9.92
N LEU A 382 -51.82 -15.52 11.01
CA LEU A 382 -51.42 -15.25 12.40
C LEU A 382 -50.26 -16.19 12.80
N PRO A 383 -49.25 -15.74 13.57
CA PRO A 383 -48.21 -16.62 14.10
C PRO A 383 -48.77 -17.55 15.17
N GLN A 384 -48.48 -18.86 15.06
CA GLN A 384 -48.71 -19.79 16.16
C GLN A 384 -47.68 -19.56 17.27
N GLU A 385 -48.24 -19.34 18.45
CA GLU A 385 -47.64 -19.33 19.78
C GLU A 385 -47.05 -20.71 20.09
N ILE A 386 -45.74 -20.77 20.35
CA ILE A 386 -45.08 -21.97 20.90
C ILE A 386 -44.85 -21.67 22.38
N GLU A 387 -45.67 -22.29 23.24
CA GLU A 387 -45.42 -22.33 24.68
C GLU A 387 -44.17 -23.19 24.99
N PRO A 388 -43.41 -22.84 26.05
CA PRO A 388 -42.20 -23.56 26.41
C PRO A 388 -42.57 -24.85 27.15
N THR A 389 -42.17 -25.99 26.59
CA THR A 389 -42.18 -27.25 27.31
C THR A 389 -40.89 -27.36 28.13
N ALA A 390 -41.10 -27.56 29.43
CA ALA A 390 -40.09 -27.89 30.40
C ALA A 390 -39.49 -29.28 30.14
N ASP A 391 -38.33 -29.47 30.78
CA ASP A 391 -37.62 -30.73 31.03
C ASP A 391 -36.49 -31.04 30.03
N LEU A 392 -35.26 -30.78 30.48
CA LEU A 392 -34.08 -31.67 30.42
C LEU A 392 -32.91 -30.96 31.12
N THR A 393 -32.90 -31.08 32.45
CA THR A 393 -31.71 -30.97 33.29
C THR A 393 -30.94 -32.28 33.22
N GLU A 394 -29.88 -32.36 32.40
CA GLU A 394 -28.84 -33.40 32.52
C GLU A 394 -27.66 -33.10 31.56
N GLU A 395 -26.95 -31.99 31.77
CA GLU A 395 -25.62 -31.81 31.13
C GLU A 395 -24.69 -30.84 31.91
N GLN A 396 -25.01 -30.54 33.18
CA GLN A 396 -24.17 -29.70 34.06
C GLN A 396 -23.43 -30.49 35.16
N ASN A 397 -23.40 -31.82 35.10
CA ASN A 397 -22.80 -32.66 36.15
C ASN A 397 -21.56 -33.46 35.72
N GLU A 398 -21.00 -33.19 34.53
CA GLU A 398 -19.73 -33.81 34.08
C GLU A 398 -18.53 -32.84 34.08
N GLN A 399 -18.72 -31.55 34.36
CA GLN A 399 -17.62 -30.58 34.45
C GLN A 399 -17.15 -30.29 35.89
N GLU A 400 -17.94 -30.59 36.93
CA GLU A 400 -17.47 -30.49 38.33
C GLU A 400 -16.66 -31.72 38.80
N ASN A 401 -16.72 -32.84 38.07
CA ASN A 401 -16.05 -34.09 38.47
C ASN A 401 -14.63 -34.27 37.85
N ILE A 402 -14.18 -33.31 37.02
CA ILE A 402 -12.80 -33.29 36.48
C ILE A 402 -11.90 -32.35 37.31
N SER A 403 -12.50 -31.40 38.05
CA SER A 403 -11.77 -30.50 38.96
C SER A 403 -11.31 -31.17 40.27
N GLU A 404 -12.04 -32.16 40.80
CA GLU A 404 -11.61 -32.86 42.04
C GLU A 404 -10.55 -33.96 41.80
N GLU A 405 -10.40 -34.48 40.58
CA GLU A 405 -9.41 -35.53 40.26
C GLU A 405 -8.02 -34.98 39.86
N LEU A 406 -7.91 -33.67 39.64
CA LEU A 406 -6.62 -32.99 39.39
C LEU A 406 -5.98 -32.45 40.68
N GLU A 407 -6.76 -31.99 41.67
CA GLU A 407 -6.22 -31.55 42.97
C GLU A 407 -5.70 -32.71 43.84
N THR A 408 -6.12 -33.95 43.60
CA THR A 408 -5.60 -35.13 44.33
C THR A 408 -4.31 -35.72 43.73
N LYS A 409 -3.84 -35.25 42.57
CA LYS A 409 -2.57 -35.67 41.98
C LYS A 409 -1.40 -34.71 42.25
N GLU A 410 -1.65 -33.43 42.52
CA GLU A 410 -0.59 -32.50 42.94
C GLU A 410 -0.19 -32.68 44.41
N ASN A 411 -1.08 -33.13 45.29
CA ASN A 411 -0.79 -33.27 46.72
C ASN A 411 -0.12 -34.60 47.12
N LYS A 412 0.45 -35.33 46.15
CA LYS A 412 1.18 -36.59 46.38
C LYS A 412 2.62 -36.60 45.87
N GLN A 413 3.11 -35.45 45.40
CA GLN A 413 4.48 -35.32 44.89
C GLN A 413 5.39 -34.41 45.75
N GLU A 414 4.88 -33.87 46.87
CA GLU A 414 5.68 -33.07 47.82
C GLU A 414 6.17 -33.83 49.07
N ASP A 415 5.80 -35.11 49.28
CA ASP A 415 6.17 -35.87 50.50
C ASP A 415 7.32 -36.88 50.31
N VAL A 416 8.15 -36.73 49.26
CA VAL A 416 9.37 -37.53 49.09
C VAL A 416 10.54 -36.63 48.72
N ASN A 417 10.99 -35.78 49.65
CA ASN A 417 12.34 -35.20 49.65
C ASN A 417 12.67 -34.58 51.02
N ASP A 418 12.54 -35.36 52.10
CA ASP A 418 13.23 -35.03 53.35
C ASP A 418 13.62 -36.30 54.12
N SER A 419 14.67 -36.97 53.65
CA SER A 419 15.48 -37.90 54.45
C SER A 419 16.76 -38.26 53.70
N ASP A 420 17.71 -37.33 53.64
CA ASP A 420 19.16 -37.64 53.51
C ASP A 420 20.00 -36.38 53.76
N ASN A 421 20.09 -35.92 55.02
CA ASN A 421 21.30 -35.25 55.54
C ASN A 421 21.30 -35.11 57.08
N GLN A 422 21.75 -36.15 57.80
CA GLN A 422 22.63 -36.16 58.99
C GLN A 422 22.49 -37.41 59.84
#